data_AF-A0A9D5JWA3-F1
#
_entry.id   AF-A0A9D5JWA3-F1
#
_cell.length_a   1.000
_cell.length_b   1.000
_cell.length_c   1.000
_cell.angle_alpha   90.00
_cell.angle_beta   90.00
_cell.angle_gamma   90.00
#
_symmetry.space_group_name_H-M   'P 1'
#
loop_
_entity.id
_entity.type
_entity.pdbx_description
1 polymer ?
#
loop_
_entity_poly.entity_id
_entity_poly.type
_entity_poly.pdbx_seq_one_letter_code
_entity_poly.pdbx_strand_id
1 'polypeptide(L)'
;MNNSKALWLSVEREIQSDLITLGRYASDDYIHDPKHLGFVASRYKFCASLLRGSHVVLEVGCGDGFGSGIVASTVDRLICTDIN
;
A
#
# COMPACT_ATOMS: atom_id res chain seq x y z
N MET A 1 -13.87 -10.12 33.62
CA MET A 1 -14.45 -9.80 32.30
C MET A 1 -13.37 -9.12 31.49
N ASN A 2 -13.02 -9.68 30.33
CA ASN A 2 -11.87 -9.24 29.54
C ASN A 2 -12.09 -7.82 29.03
N ASN A 3 -11.12 -6.94 29.26
CA ASN A 3 -11.16 -5.51 28.94
C ASN A 3 -11.05 -5.21 27.43
N SER A 4 -11.34 -6.18 26.56
CA SER A 4 -11.13 -6.13 25.12
C SER A 4 -11.90 -4.98 24.46
N LYS A 5 -13.08 -4.62 24.98
CA LYS A 5 -13.86 -3.48 24.48
C LYS A 5 -13.15 -2.15 24.74
N ALA A 6 -12.61 -1.93 25.95
CA ALA A 6 -11.92 -0.68 26.24
C ALA A 6 -10.60 -0.57 25.46
N LEU A 7 -9.92 -1.70 25.26
CA LEU A 7 -8.71 -1.77 24.42
C LEU A 7 -9.02 -1.49 22.95
N TRP A 8 -10.13 -2.02 22.41
CA TRP A 8 -10.52 -1.74 21.03
C TRP A 8 -10.88 -0.25 20.84
N LEU A 9 -11.64 0.31 21.77
CA LEU A 9 -12.00 1.74 21.77
C LEU A 9 -10.78 2.66 21.95
N SER A 10 -9.70 2.23 22.59
CA SER A 10 -8.48 3.04 22.64
C SER A 10 -7.76 3.08 21.30
N VAL A 11 -7.67 1.96 20.59
CA VAL A 11 -7.08 1.90 19.24
C VAL A 11 -7.92 2.68 18.23
N GLU A 12 -9.25 2.53 18.27
CA GLU A 12 -10.15 3.24 17.35
C GLU A 12 -9.96 4.77 17.42
N ARG A 13 -9.72 5.32 18.63
CA ARG A 13 -9.45 6.76 18.83
C ARG A 13 -8.12 7.23 18.20
N GLU A 14 -7.19 6.32 17.92
CA GLU A 14 -5.90 6.62 17.30
C GLU A 14 -5.94 6.51 15.77
N ILE A 15 -6.96 5.85 15.22
CA ILE A 15 -7.10 5.68 13.77
C ILE A 15 -7.53 7.02 13.15
N GLN A 16 -6.74 7.51 12.19
CA GLN A 16 -7.09 8.70 11.42
C GLN A 16 -8.36 8.46 10.58
N SER A 17 -9.26 9.44 10.56
CA SER A 17 -10.51 9.38 9.81
C SER A 17 -10.36 9.76 8.33
N ASP A 18 -9.17 10.19 7.91
CA ASP A 18 -8.93 10.63 6.55
C ASP A 18 -9.12 9.47 5.57
N LEU A 19 -9.97 9.71 4.57
CA LEU A 19 -10.25 8.74 3.53
C LEU A 19 -9.28 8.95 2.38
N ILE A 20 -8.71 7.86 1.88
CA ILE A 20 -7.98 7.85 0.62
C ILE A 20 -8.93 7.41 -0.50
N THR A 21 -8.87 8.10 -1.62
CA THR A 21 -9.55 7.65 -2.85
C THR A 21 -8.56 6.78 -3.62
N LEU A 22 -8.99 5.57 -3.99
CA LEU A 22 -8.17 4.69 -4.83
C LEU A 22 -8.13 5.23 -6.26
N GLY A 23 -7.00 5.02 -6.93
CA GLY A 23 -6.87 5.32 -8.35
C GLY A 23 -7.73 4.40 -9.22
N ARG A 24 -7.77 4.69 -10.52
CA ARG A 24 -8.67 3.99 -11.46
C ARG A 24 -8.43 2.49 -11.48
N TYR A 25 -7.17 2.06 -11.52
CA TYR A 25 -6.82 0.64 -11.69
C TYR A 25 -7.06 -0.13 -10.40
N ALA A 26 -6.60 0.40 -9.27
CA ALA A 26 -6.85 -0.20 -7.97
C ALA A 26 -8.35 -0.23 -7.62
N SER A 27 -9.10 0.78 -8.03
CA SER A 27 -10.57 0.78 -7.87
C SER A 27 -11.23 -0.30 -8.71
N ASP A 28 -10.84 -0.45 -9.98
CA ASP A 28 -11.38 -1.49 -10.87
C ASP A 28 -11.08 -2.89 -10.34
N ASP A 29 -9.84 -3.13 -9.90
CA ASP A 29 -9.45 -4.37 -9.24
C ASP A 29 -10.27 -4.62 -7.97
N TYR A 30 -10.45 -3.62 -7.10
CA TYR A 30 -11.24 -3.80 -5.87
C TYR A 30 -12.69 -4.20 -6.16
N ILE A 31 -13.30 -3.60 -7.19
CA ILE A 31 -14.69 -3.82 -7.55
C ILE A 31 -14.87 -5.21 -8.18
N HIS A 32 -13.98 -5.62 -9.07
CA HIS A 32 -14.15 -6.83 -9.88
C HIS A 32 -13.42 -8.06 -9.33
N ASP A 33 -12.24 -7.90 -8.73
CA ASP A 33 -11.47 -8.96 -8.08
C ASP A 33 -10.61 -8.43 -6.92
N PRO A 34 -11.19 -8.22 -5.73
CA PRO A 34 -10.44 -7.68 -4.59
C PRO A 34 -9.31 -8.61 -4.11
N LYS A 35 -9.29 -9.90 -4.51
CA LYS A 35 -8.17 -10.79 -4.19
C LYS A 35 -6.94 -10.40 -5.01
N HIS A 36 -7.12 -9.90 -6.22
CA HIS A 36 -6.03 -9.40 -7.07
C HIS A 36 -5.22 -8.32 -6.34
N LEU A 37 -5.88 -7.34 -5.69
CA LEU A 37 -5.21 -6.33 -4.88
C LEU A 37 -4.39 -6.93 -3.73
N GLY A 38 -4.87 -8.01 -3.11
CA GLY A 38 -4.11 -8.74 -2.09
C GLY A 38 -2.82 -9.34 -2.64
N PHE A 39 -2.85 -9.91 -3.84
CA PHE A 39 -1.67 -10.44 -4.52
C PHE A 39 -0.71 -9.32 -4.96
N VAL A 40 -1.25 -8.22 -5.49
CA VAL A 40 -0.47 -7.02 -5.82
C VAL A 40 0.24 -6.50 -4.56
N ALA A 41 -0.47 -6.22 -3.47
CA ALA A 41 0.12 -5.76 -2.22
C ALA A 41 1.19 -6.72 -1.68
N SER A 42 0.96 -8.03 -1.78
CA SER A 42 1.94 -9.05 -1.36
C SER A 42 3.22 -9.01 -2.20
N ARG A 43 3.11 -8.83 -3.53
CA ARG A 43 4.26 -8.68 -4.43
C ARG A 43 5.07 -7.44 -4.06
N TYR A 44 4.42 -6.30 -3.86
CA TYR A 44 5.10 -5.06 -3.47
C TYR A 44 5.75 -5.15 -2.08
N LYS A 45 5.11 -5.81 -1.11
CA LYS A 45 5.70 -6.08 0.20
C LYS A 45 6.99 -6.90 0.10
N PHE A 46 6.99 -7.93 -0.75
CA PHE A 46 8.19 -8.73 -0.98
C PHE A 46 9.31 -7.92 -1.66
N CYS A 47 8.98 -7.15 -2.70
CA CYS A 47 9.94 -6.25 -3.35
C CYS A 47 10.52 -5.21 -2.39
N ALA A 48 9.70 -4.60 -1.53
CA ALA A 48 10.17 -3.65 -0.53
C ALA A 48 11.22 -4.28 0.40
N SER A 49 11.03 -5.53 0.82
CA SER A 49 12.03 -6.24 1.63
C SER A 49 13.33 -6.51 0.89
N LEU A 50 13.27 -6.85 -0.40
CA LEU A 50 14.46 -7.10 -1.23
C LEU A 50 15.25 -5.81 -1.51
N LEU A 51 14.55 -4.69 -1.66
CA LEU A 51 15.13 -3.41 -2.04
C LEU A 51 15.56 -2.56 -0.85
N ARG A 52 15.39 -3.05 0.38
CA ARG A 52 15.77 -2.33 1.60
C ARG A 52 17.23 -1.88 1.57
N GLY A 53 17.46 -0.59 1.84
CA GLY A 53 18.79 0.02 1.80
C GLY A 53 19.22 0.53 0.42
N SER A 54 18.39 0.34 -0.61
CA SER A 54 18.61 0.97 -1.92
C SER A 54 18.39 2.48 -1.83
N HIS A 55 19.31 3.24 -2.42
CA HIS A 55 19.23 4.70 -2.44
C HIS A 55 18.22 5.21 -3.47
N VAL A 56 18.22 4.65 -4.69
CA VAL A 56 17.28 5.02 -5.75
C VAL A 56 16.73 3.77 -6.40
N VAL A 57 15.41 3.67 -6.50
CA VAL A 57 14.70 2.59 -7.19
C VAL A 57 13.84 3.19 -8.29
N LEU A 58 13.86 2.57 -9.47
CA LEU A 58 12.94 2.85 -10.56
C LEU A 58 11.85 1.78 -10.60
N GLU A 59 10.60 2.20 -10.50
CA GLU A 59 9.43 1.39 -10.75
C GLU A 59 8.89 1.70 -12.15
N VAL A 60 8.81 0.69 -13.00
CA VAL A 60 8.27 0.77 -14.36
C VAL A 60 6.92 0.07 -14.39
N GLY A 61 5.87 0.78 -14.80
CA GLY A 61 4.50 0.27 -14.79
C GLY A 61 3.86 0.37 -13.40
N CYS A 62 3.89 1.56 -12.78
CA CYS A 62 3.34 1.77 -11.44
C CYS A 62 1.81 1.87 -11.39
N GLY A 63 1.13 1.97 -12.54
CA GLY A 63 -0.29 2.27 -12.63
C GLY A 63 -0.63 3.55 -11.87
N ASP A 64 -1.60 3.45 -10.96
CA ASP A 64 -2.00 4.53 -10.06
C ASP A 64 -1.17 4.62 -8.76
N GLY A 65 -0.11 3.82 -8.65
CA GLY A 65 0.83 3.87 -7.53
C GLY A 65 0.35 3.18 -6.26
N PHE A 66 -0.73 2.37 -6.30
CA PHE A 66 -1.25 1.65 -5.13
C PHE A 66 -0.17 0.86 -4.39
N GLY A 67 0.64 0.08 -5.13
CA GLY A 67 1.74 -0.70 -4.55
C GLY A 67 2.99 0.12 -4.26
N SER A 68 3.22 1.21 -4.99
CA SER A 68 4.44 2.03 -4.93
C SER A 68 4.69 2.57 -3.51
N GLY A 69 3.63 2.95 -2.78
CA GLY A 69 3.74 3.43 -1.40
C GLY A 69 4.43 2.42 -0.46
N ILE A 70 4.23 1.12 -0.69
CA ILE A 70 4.87 0.05 0.11
C ILE A 70 6.38 0.07 -0.11
N VAL A 71 6.85 0.20 -1.36
CA VAL A 71 8.28 0.26 -1.68
C VAL A 71 8.88 1.59 -1.22
N ALA A 72 8.19 2.71 -1.47
CA ALA A 72 8.62 4.05 -1.08
C ALA A 72 8.84 4.19 0.43
N SER A 73 8.10 3.43 1.26
CA SER A 73 8.30 3.41 2.72
C SER A 73 9.65 2.81 3.18
N THR A 74 10.36 2.11 2.28
CA THR A 74 11.53 1.30 2.63
C THR A 74 12.83 1.72 1.90
N VAL A 75 12.71 2.52 0.84
CA VAL A 75 13.84 3.02 0.03
C VAL A 75 13.98 4.53 0.18
N ASP A 76 15.16 5.09 -0.06
CA ASP A 76 15.38 6.54 0.11
C ASP A 76 14.67 7.36 -0.98
N ARG A 77 14.70 6.90 -2.23
CA ARG A 77 13.96 7.53 -3.33
C ARG A 77 13.37 6.49 -4.28
N LEU A 78 12.05 6.54 -4.46
CA LEU A 78 11.34 5.80 -5.49
C LEU A 78 10.98 6.74 -6.65
N ILE A 79 11.35 6.36 -7.87
CA ILE A 79 10.94 7.02 -9.11
C ILE A 79 9.94 6.09 -9.78
N CYS A 80 8.72 6.57 -9.97
CA CYS A 80 7.66 5.81 -10.64
C CYS A 80 7.47 6.34 -12.06
N THR A 81 7.32 5.44 -13.02
CA THR A 81 6.93 5.78 -14.39
C THR A 81 5.87 4.82 -14.88
N ASP A 82 4.89 5.35 -15.60
CA ASP A 82 3.87 4.60 -16.30
C ASP A 82 3.62 5.25 -17.66
N ILE A 83 3.07 4.47 -18.59
CA ILE A 83 2.78 4.93 -19.94
C ILE A 83 1.36 5.47 -20.09
N ASN A 84 0.51 5.23 -19.09
CA ASN A 84 -0.89 5.66 -19.07
C ASN A 84 -1.08 7.12 -18.64
#